data_AF-A0A2C6ZZG3-F1
#
_entry.id   AF-A0A2C6ZZG3-F1
#
_cell.length_a   1.000
_cell.length_b   1.000
_cell.length_c   1.000
_cell.angle_alpha   90.00
_cell.angle_beta   90.00
_cell.angle_gamma   90.00
#
_symmetry.space_group_name_H-M   'P 1'
#
loop_
_entity.id
_entity.type
_entity.pdbx_description
1 polymer ?
#
loop_
_entity_poly.entity_id
_entity_poly.type
_entity_poly.pdbx_seq_one_letter_code
_entity_poly.pdbx_strand_id
1 'polypeptide(L)'
;MPPRQDHRRHAGKYAVGDVGDRCSFYFHDRPHGRFIKAHNLHAFLDAASAIDDESWERHLRSGDFSAWFRHVIKDQDLAREAAMVERDEAVRAAESRRLIRKAIWRRYAAPGQCP
;
A
#
# COMPACT_ATOMS: atom_id res chain seq x y z
N MET A 1 -7.33 -28.88 4.94
CA MET A 1 -7.63 -27.43 4.89
C MET A 1 -6.84 -26.76 6.00
N PRO A 2 -5.79 -25.96 5.72
CA PRO A 2 -5.05 -25.32 6.81
C PRO A 2 -5.87 -24.17 7.42
N PRO A 3 -5.70 -23.88 8.71
CA PRO A 3 -6.50 -22.90 9.44
C PRO A 3 -6.28 -21.50 8.86
N ARG A 4 -7.37 -20.75 8.68
CA ARG A 4 -7.38 -19.33 8.33
C ARG A 4 -6.90 -18.54 9.54
N GLN A 5 -5.60 -18.61 9.82
CA GLN A 5 -5.00 -18.05 11.03
C GLN A 5 -5.03 -16.51 11.00
N ASP A 6 -5.80 -15.96 11.96
CA ASP A 6 -5.48 -14.83 12.85
C ASP A 6 -4.22 -13.99 12.49
N HIS A 7 -4.20 -13.33 11.33
CA HIS A 7 -3.14 -12.38 10.95
C HIS A 7 -3.49 -10.93 11.27
N ARG A 8 -4.56 -10.68 12.05
CA ARG A 8 -4.98 -9.33 12.44
C ARG A 8 -4.12 -8.74 13.56
N ARG A 9 -3.44 -9.57 14.38
CA ARG A 9 -2.72 -9.10 15.58
C ARG A 9 -1.41 -8.36 15.29
N HIS A 10 -0.83 -8.47 14.08
CA HIS A 10 0.45 -7.84 13.75
C HIS A 10 0.36 -6.68 12.75
N ALA A 11 -0.77 -6.55 12.03
CA ALA A 11 -0.92 -5.58 10.95
C ALA A 11 -0.96 -4.12 11.46
N GLY A 12 -1.49 -3.89 12.67
CA GLY A 12 -1.59 -2.56 13.27
C GLY A 12 -0.24 -1.87 13.56
N LYS A 13 0.83 -2.64 13.78
CA LYS A 13 2.12 -2.07 14.21
C LYS A 13 2.87 -1.35 13.07
N TYR A 14 2.68 -1.77 11.82
CA TYR A 14 3.35 -1.18 10.63
C TYR A 14 2.53 -0.12 9.91
N ALA A 15 1.33 0.16 10.42
CA ALA A 15 0.51 1.28 9.95
C ALA A 15 1.17 2.62 10.25
N VAL A 16 1.80 2.71 11.43
CA VAL A 16 2.46 3.91 11.96
C VAL A 16 3.93 3.65 12.26
N GLY A 17 4.33 2.39 12.49
CA GLY A 17 5.73 2.01 12.74
C GLY A 17 6.59 1.93 11.47
N ASP A 18 7.90 2.11 11.63
CA ASP A 18 8.89 2.02 10.55
C ASP A 18 9.13 0.56 10.14
N VAL A 19 8.95 0.25 8.85
CA VAL A 19 9.23 -1.09 8.29
C VAL A 19 10.74 -1.35 8.10
N GLY A 20 11.56 -0.31 8.27
CA GLY A 20 13.00 -0.29 8.04
C GLY A 20 13.36 0.07 6.59
N ASP A 21 14.55 0.63 6.40
CA ASP A 21 15.03 1.10 5.08
C ASP A 21 15.07 -0.01 4.01
N ARG A 22 15.35 -1.26 4.42
CA ARG A 22 15.40 -2.43 3.51
C ARG A 22 14.02 -2.90 3.06
N CYS A 23 12.98 -2.61 3.83
CA CYS A 23 11.61 -3.01 3.54
C CYS A 23 10.76 -1.82 3.07
N SER A 24 11.33 -0.62 3.06
CA SER A 24 10.68 0.59 2.56
C SER A 24 10.33 0.43 1.09
N PHE A 25 9.17 0.95 0.72
CA PHE A 25 8.77 1.01 -0.68
C PHE A 25 9.39 2.24 -1.34
N TYR A 26 9.91 2.07 -2.55
CA TYR A 26 10.51 3.17 -3.30
C TYR A 26 9.68 3.39 -4.57
N PHE A 27 8.91 4.47 -4.57
CA PHE A 27 8.26 4.93 -5.79
C PHE A 27 9.28 5.62 -6.68
N HIS A 28 9.29 5.24 -7.95
CA HIS A 28 10.12 5.91 -8.95
C HIS A 28 9.26 6.90 -9.73
N ASP A 29 9.37 8.18 -9.37
CA ASP A 29 8.73 9.29 -10.08
C ASP A 29 9.59 9.66 -11.30
N ARG A 30 9.33 8.97 -12.42
CA ARG A 30 10.09 9.10 -13.66
C ARG A 30 10.04 10.51 -14.28
N PRO A 31 8.89 11.19 -14.35
CA PRO A 31 8.80 12.55 -14.90
C PRO A 31 9.77 13.53 -14.23
N HIS A 32 10.00 13.37 -12.93
CA HIS A 32 10.88 14.24 -12.16
C HIS A 32 12.24 13.62 -11.80
N GLY A 33 12.47 12.36 -12.16
CA GLY A 33 13.70 11.63 -11.87
C GLY A 33 14.00 11.47 -10.37
N ARG A 34 12.97 11.38 -9.52
CA ARG A 34 13.13 11.25 -8.06
C ARG A 34 12.62 9.92 -7.52
N PHE A 35 13.16 9.52 -6.38
CA PHE A 35 12.68 8.37 -5.61
C PHE A 35 11.96 8.85 -4.35
N ILE A 36 10.75 8.39 -4.14
CA ILE A 36 9.98 8.69 -2.93
C ILE A 36 9.93 7.45 -2.06
N LYS A 37 10.55 7.53 -0.88
CA LYS A 37 10.60 6.44 0.09
C LYS A 37 9.36 6.43 0.97
N ALA A 38 8.65 5.31 0.99
CA ALA A 38 7.56 5.03 1.89
C ALA A 38 7.98 3.97 2.93
N HIS A 39 8.24 4.43 4.15
CA HIS A 39 8.71 3.62 5.29
C HIS A 39 7.56 3.10 6.18
N ASN A 40 6.32 3.48 5.88
CA ASN A 40 5.10 2.98 6.53
C ASN A 40 3.89 3.28 5.62
N LEU A 41 2.70 2.85 6.04
CA LEU A 41 1.47 3.10 5.27
C LEU A 41 1.14 4.60 5.14
N HIS A 42 1.44 5.42 6.15
CA HIS A 42 1.22 6.88 6.07
C HIS A 42 2.10 7.53 4.99
N ALA A 43 3.40 7.28 5.01
CA ALA A 43 4.34 7.74 4.00
C ALA A 43 3.99 7.18 2.61
N PHE A 44 3.44 5.97 2.53
CA PHE A 44 2.89 5.44 1.28
C PHE A 44 1.69 6.28 0.79
N LEU A 45 0.79 6.71 1.67
CA LEU A 45 -0.33 7.59 1.28
C LEU A 45 0.12 8.97 0.82
N ASP A 46 1.14 9.53 1.48
CA ASP A 46 1.75 10.81 1.09
C ASP A 46 2.49 10.68 -0.24
N ALA A 47 3.31 9.64 -0.41
CA ALA A 47 4.00 9.33 -1.66
C ALA A 47 3.02 9.07 -2.79
N ALA A 48 1.98 8.26 -2.54
CA ALA A 48 0.90 8.04 -3.48
C ALA A 48 0.30 9.39 -3.88
N SER A 49 0.14 10.33 -2.95
CA SER A 49 -0.38 11.67 -3.22
C SER A 49 0.55 12.53 -4.10
N ALA A 50 1.85 12.31 -4.02
CA ALA A 50 2.90 13.11 -4.65
C ALA A 50 3.36 12.62 -6.03
N ILE A 51 3.19 11.33 -6.35
CA ILE A 51 3.62 10.78 -7.65
C ILE A 51 2.58 11.01 -8.75
N ASP A 52 3.05 10.99 -9.99
CA ASP A 52 2.23 11.02 -11.20
C ASP A 52 1.51 9.69 -11.48
N ASP A 53 0.40 9.79 -12.22
CA ASP A 53 -0.45 8.66 -12.59
C ASP A 53 0.29 7.62 -13.46
N GLU A 54 1.21 8.02 -14.34
CA GLU A 54 1.99 7.07 -15.15
C GLU A 54 2.92 6.22 -14.28
N SER A 55 3.58 6.86 -13.31
CA SER A 55 4.46 6.18 -12.36
C SER A 55 3.67 5.24 -11.46
N TRP A 56 2.49 5.67 -11.02
CA TRP A 56 1.56 4.85 -10.26
C TRP A 56 1.09 3.62 -11.04
N GLU A 57 0.63 3.79 -12.28
CA GLU A 57 0.11 2.70 -13.10
C GLU A 57 1.15 1.61 -13.33
N ARG A 58 2.41 1.97 -13.55
CA ARG A 58 3.48 0.97 -13.71
C ARG A 58 3.64 0.04 -12.51
N HIS A 59 3.62 0.61 -11.30
CA HIS A 59 3.69 -0.18 -10.08
C HIS A 59 2.41 -1.00 -9.87
N LEU A 60 1.25 -0.42 -10.19
CA LEU A 60 -0.04 -1.11 -10.17
C LEU A 60 -0.04 -2.35 -11.07
N ARG A 61 0.40 -2.20 -12.33
CA ARG A 61 0.47 -3.29 -13.33
C ARG A 61 1.52 -4.34 -12.99
N SER A 62 2.57 -3.95 -12.27
CA SER A 62 3.61 -4.87 -11.81
C SER A 62 3.17 -5.71 -10.59
N GLY A 63 2.08 -5.33 -9.93
CA GLY A 63 1.61 -6.01 -8.71
C GLY A 63 2.44 -5.66 -7.47
N ASP A 64 3.14 -4.52 -7.50
CA ASP A 64 4.10 -4.14 -6.48
C ASP A 64 3.42 -3.82 -5.14
N PHE A 65 2.20 -3.29 -5.15
CA PHE A 65 1.50 -2.89 -3.94
C PHE A 65 1.03 -4.11 -3.15
N SER A 66 0.38 -5.08 -3.82
CA SER A 66 -0.06 -6.30 -3.13
C SER A 66 1.12 -7.12 -2.60
N ALA A 67 2.24 -7.16 -3.34
CA ALA A 67 3.47 -7.78 -2.87
C ALA A 67 4.00 -7.07 -1.61
N TRP A 68 4.10 -5.74 -1.63
CA TRP A 68 4.58 -4.99 -0.47
C TRP A 68 3.67 -5.14 0.75
N PHE A 69 2.35 -5.05 0.58
CA PHE A 69 1.40 -5.24 1.68
C PHE A 69 1.46 -6.64 2.29
N ARG A 70 1.66 -7.67 1.45
CA ARG A 70 1.77 -9.06 1.92
C ARG A 70 3.09 -9.35 2.62
N HIS A 71 4.19 -8.91 2.02
CA HIS A 71 5.54 -9.31 2.45
C HIS A 71 6.11 -8.40 3.53
N VAL A 72 5.80 -7.10 3.49
CA VAL A 72 6.33 -6.10 4.42
C VAL A 72 5.31 -5.75 5.49
N ILE A 73 4.12 -5.27 5.10
CA ILE A 73 3.08 -4.87 6.07
C ILE A 73 2.46 -6.09 6.78
N LYS A 74 2.60 -7.28 6.19
CA LYS A 74 2.01 -8.54 6.66
C LYS A 74 0.48 -8.50 6.76
N ASP A 75 -0.16 -7.63 5.99
CA ASP A 75 -1.61 -7.53 5.92
C ASP A 75 -2.12 -8.26 4.67
N GLN A 76 -2.55 -9.50 4.85
CA GLN A 76 -3.05 -10.34 3.76
C GLN A 76 -4.39 -9.86 3.20
N ASP A 77 -5.21 -9.22 4.03
CA ASP A 77 -6.52 -8.72 3.61
C ASP A 77 -6.34 -7.46 2.74
N LEU A 78 -5.47 -6.54 3.17
CA LEU A 78 -5.08 -5.37 2.37
C LEU A 78 -4.39 -5.79 1.07
N ALA A 79 -3.45 -6.75 1.15
CA ALA A 79 -2.77 -7.26 -0.03
C ALA A 79 -3.73 -7.87 -1.04
N ARG A 80 -4.75 -8.62 -0.59
CA ARG A 80 -5.76 -9.20 -1.47
C ARG A 80 -6.61 -8.12 -2.12
N GLU A 81 -7.05 -7.12 -1.36
CA GLU A 81 -7.85 -6.01 -1.88
C GLU A 81 -7.06 -5.20 -2.90
N ALA A 82 -5.77 -4.92 -2.64
CA ALA A 82 -4.88 -4.29 -3.60
C ALA A 82 -4.67 -5.15 -4.86
N ALA A 83 -4.45 -6.47 -4.70
CA ALA A 83 -4.28 -7.38 -5.82
C ALA A 83 -5.52 -7.45 -6.74
N MET A 84 -6.72 -7.28 -6.17
CA MET A 84 -7.94 -7.21 -6.97
C MET A 84 -7.97 -5.94 -7.82
N VAL A 85 -7.54 -4.80 -7.26
CA VAL A 85 -7.45 -3.52 -7.98
C VAL A 85 -6.33 -3.57 -9.05
N GLU A 86 -5.20 -4.20 -8.74
CA GLU A 86 -4.07 -4.37 -9.67
C GLU A 86 -4.43 -5.26 -10.87
N ARG A 87 -5.26 -6.28 -10.65
CA ARG A 87 -5.76 -7.17 -11.72
C ARG A 87 -6.89 -6.56 -12.55
N ASP A 88 -7.54 -5.54 -12.03
CA ASP A 88 -8.64 -4.89 -12.74
C ASP A 88 -8.08 -3.89 -13.74
N GLU A 89 -7.84 -4.38 -14.95
CA GLU A 89 -7.23 -3.60 -16.02
C GLU A 89 -8.08 -2.42 -16.50
N ALA A 90 -9.38 -2.45 -16.20
CA ALA A 90 -10.31 -1.38 -16.53
C ALA A 90 -10.20 -0.19 -15.56
N VAL A 91 -9.58 -0.39 -14.39
CA VAL A 91 -9.39 0.66 -13.39
C VAL A 91 -8.19 1.52 -13.76
N ARG A 92 -8.44 2.82 -13.95
CA ARG A 92 -7.38 3.81 -14.21
C ARG A 92 -6.53 4.09 -12.97
N ALA A 93 -5.33 4.63 -13.17
CA ALA A 93 -4.40 5.02 -12.10
C ALA A 93 -5.06 5.84 -10.98
N ALA A 94 -5.79 6.91 -11.33
CA ALA A 94 -6.47 7.75 -10.34
C ALA A 94 -7.50 6.98 -9.48
N GLU A 95 -8.29 6.10 -10.09
CA GLU A 95 -9.33 5.35 -9.35
C GLU A 95 -8.71 4.21 -8.54
N SER A 96 -7.72 3.50 -9.07
CA SER A 96 -6.99 2.48 -8.30
C SER A 96 -6.29 3.09 -7.07
N ARG A 97 -5.66 4.25 -7.24
CA ARG A 97 -5.08 5.03 -6.14
C ARG A 97 -6.12 5.40 -5.09
N ARG A 98 -7.30 5.85 -5.52
CA ARG A 98 -8.41 6.16 -4.62
C ARG A 98 -8.90 4.91 -3.87
N LEU A 99 -9.02 3.76 -4.54
CA LEU A 99 -9.43 2.49 -3.94
C LEU A 99 -8.41 1.99 -2.92
N ILE A 100 -7.12 1.91 -3.29
CA ILE A 100 -6.04 1.48 -2.39
C ILE A 100 -5.95 2.43 -1.18
N ARG A 101 -5.98 3.74 -1.41
CA ARG A 101 -5.97 4.72 -0.32
C ARG A 101 -7.16 4.54 0.61
N LYS A 102 -8.36 4.32 0.07
CA LYS A 102 -9.57 4.06 0.86
C LYS A 102 -9.47 2.76 1.66
N ALA A 103 -8.89 1.70 1.09
CA ALA A 103 -8.67 0.42 1.76
C ALA A 103 -7.71 0.56 2.96
N ILE A 104 -6.64 1.35 2.80
CA ILE A 104 -5.72 1.71 3.87
C ILE A 104 -6.42 2.58 4.92
N TRP A 105 -7.11 3.65 4.50
CA TRP A 105 -7.80 4.58 5.39
C TRP A 105 -8.84 3.88 6.28
N ARG A 106 -9.63 2.97 5.70
CA ARG A 106 -10.63 2.18 6.43
C ARG A 106 -10.03 1.30 7.53
N ARG A 107 -8.79 0.83 7.36
CA ARG A 107 -8.12 -0.06 8.29
C ARG A 107 -7.28 0.68 9.33
N TYR A 108 -6.68 1.79 8.94
CA TYR A 108 -5.59 2.42 9.70
C TYR A 108 -5.81 3.91 10.04
N ALA A 109 -6.77 4.58 9.40
CA ALA A 109 -7.08 5.99 9.63
C ALA A 109 -8.47 6.23 10.23
N ALA A 110 -9.21 5.16 10.59
CA ALA A 110 -10.41 5.31 11.42
C ALA A 110 -9.98 5.86 12.80
N PRO A 111 -10.59 6.96 13.31
CA PRO A 111 -10.24 7.53 14.60
C PRO A 111 -10.69 6.56 15.69
N GLY A 112 -9.73 5.89 16.33
CA GLY A 112 -10.05 4.85 17.30
C GLY A 112 -8.88 4.27 18.09
N GLN A 113 -7.73 4.95 18.14
CA GLN A 113 -6.68 4.66 19.12
C GLN A 113 -6.13 5.99 19.67
N CYS A 114 -7.02 6.74 20.32
CA CYS A 114 -6.59 7.64 21.39
C CYS A 114 -6.46 6.79 22.68
N PRO A 115 -5.37 6.92 23.45
CA PRO A 115 -5.25 6.32 24.78
C PRO A 115 -6.23 6.92 25.79
#